data_AF-A0A970AUF8-F1
#
_entry.id   AF-A0A970AUF8-F1
#
_cell.length_a   1.000
_cell.length_b   1.000
_cell.length_c   1.000
_cell.angle_alpha   90.00
_cell.angle_beta   90.00
_cell.angle_gamma   90.00
#
_symmetry.space_group_name_H-M   'P 1'
#
loop_
_entity.id
_entity.type
_entity.pdbx_description
1 polymer ?
#
loop_
_entity_poly.entity_id
_entity_poly.type
_entity_poly.pdbx_seq_one_letter_code
_entity_poly.pdbx_strand_id
1 'polypeptide(L)'
;MSNQKEFIKRYNNLNPEQKKAVDTIDGPVMVVAGPGMGKTELLSLRVANILKQTDTPPESILCLTFTDSAAQNMLERLKSLIGKEAYNIAIHTFHSFATEIINHNPEFFFDGAKFQPADDLQQIKILSKIIDNLLPSSPLSIPNKDFKHNHIRNIKQAISNIKKKAF
;
A
#
# COMPACT_ATOMS: atom_id res chain seq x y z
N MET A 1 2.78 29.94 -8.75
CA MET A 1 1.65 30.81 -8.38
C MET A 1 0.30 30.08 -8.30
N SER A 2 -0.02 29.13 -9.19
CA SER A 2 -1.30 28.38 -9.15
C SER A 2 -1.44 27.48 -7.91
N ASN A 3 -0.42 26.65 -7.63
CA ASN A 3 -0.42 25.67 -6.54
C ASN A 3 -0.54 26.29 -5.14
N GLN A 4 0.11 27.44 -4.91
CA GLN A 4 -0.01 28.16 -3.63
C GLN A 4 -1.42 28.68 -3.37
N LYS A 5 -2.13 29.14 -4.41
CA LYS A 5 -3.54 29.55 -4.30
C LYS A 5 -4.43 28.34 -3.96
N GLU A 6 -4.16 27.21 -4.58
CA GLU A 6 -4.89 25.97 -4.30
C GLU A 6 -4.68 25.48 -2.86
N PHE A 7 -3.43 25.48 -2.36
CA PHE A 7 -3.13 25.17 -0.96
C PHE A 7 -3.94 26.05 0.00
N ILE A 8 -3.89 27.38 -0.18
CA ILE A 8 -4.60 28.32 0.71
C ILE A 8 -6.11 28.06 0.68
N LYS A 9 -6.67 27.87 -0.51
CA LYS A 9 -8.09 27.58 -0.69
C LYS A 9 -8.51 26.34 0.08
N ARG A 10 -7.75 25.24 -0.02
CA ARG A 10 -8.09 23.98 0.65
C ARG A 10 -7.83 24.03 2.15
N TYR A 11 -6.74 24.65 2.58
CA TYR A 11 -6.42 24.87 3.98
C TYR A 11 -7.50 25.68 4.70
N ASN A 12 -8.08 26.70 4.04
CA ASN A 12 -9.14 27.51 4.63
C ASN A 12 -10.45 26.73 4.88
N ASN A 13 -10.68 25.64 4.15
CA ASN A 13 -11.85 24.77 4.34
C ASN A 13 -11.70 23.79 5.51
N LEU A 14 -10.52 23.71 6.14
CA LEU A 14 -10.29 22.84 7.28
C LEU A 14 -10.92 23.40 8.56
N ASN A 15 -11.43 22.50 9.40
CA ASN A 15 -11.83 22.84 10.77
C ASN A 15 -10.59 23.07 11.67
N PRO A 16 -10.75 23.64 12.88
CA PRO A 16 -9.62 23.94 13.76
C PRO A 16 -8.73 22.75 14.10
N GLU A 17 -9.31 21.57 14.36
CA GLU A 17 -8.55 20.35 14.68
C GLU A 17 -7.75 19.83 13.48
N GLN A 18 -8.33 19.91 12.28
CA GLN A 18 -7.64 19.56 11.04
C GLN A 18 -6.50 20.52 10.75
N LYS A 19 -6.68 21.83 10.96
CA LYS A 19 -5.61 22.84 10.84
C LYS A 19 -4.48 22.55 11.81
N LYS A 20 -4.81 22.30 13.09
CA LYS A 20 -3.83 21.91 14.10
C LYS A 20 -2.99 20.70 13.65
N ALA A 21 -3.64 19.68 13.08
CA ALA A 21 -2.93 18.50 12.55
C ALA A 21 -2.06 18.81 11.31
N VAL A 22 -2.43 19.78 10.47
CA VAL A 22 -1.61 20.24 9.34
C VAL A 22 -0.43 21.10 9.79
N ASP A 23 -0.64 21.96 10.79
CA ASP A 23 0.32 22.95 11.27
C ASP A 23 1.35 22.34 12.23
N THR A 24 1.01 21.25 12.92
CA THR A 24 1.94 20.51 13.79
C THR A 24 2.89 19.67 12.91
N ILE A 25 3.94 20.29 12.39
CA ILE A 25 4.91 19.65 11.49
C ILE A 25 5.98 18.84 12.24
N ASP A 26 6.26 19.18 13.50
CA ASP A 26 7.23 18.48 14.34
C ASP A 26 6.56 17.42 15.24
N GLY A 27 7.27 16.32 15.46
CA GLY A 27 6.88 15.26 16.38
C GLY A 27 5.70 14.39 15.92
N PRO A 28 5.32 13.40 16.74
CA PRO A 28 4.26 12.45 16.41
C PRO A 28 2.87 13.10 16.51
N VAL A 29 2.02 12.84 15.52
CA VAL A 29 0.62 13.28 15.52
C VAL A 29 -0.30 12.12 15.15
N MET A 30 -1.31 11.89 15.98
CA MET A 30 -2.36 10.89 15.75
C MET A 30 -3.68 11.60 15.46
N VAL A 31 -4.29 11.30 14.31
CA VAL A 31 -5.59 11.84 13.91
C VAL A 31 -6.63 10.73 13.96
N VAL A 32 -7.59 10.84 14.88
CA VAL A 32 -8.75 9.95 14.95
C VAL A 32 -9.90 10.61 14.20
N ALA A 33 -10.33 10.02 13.09
CA ALA A 33 -11.37 10.59 12.24
C ALA A 33 -12.34 9.51 11.74
N GLY A 34 -13.63 9.83 11.70
CA GLY A 34 -14.68 8.97 11.14
C GLY A 34 -14.65 8.91 9.60
N PRO A 35 -15.43 8.00 8.98
CA PRO A 35 -15.60 7.95 7.52
C PRO A 35 -16.01 9.31 6.94
N GLY A 36 -15.48 9.68 5.77
CA GLY A 36 -15.84 10.93 5.09
C GLY A 36 -15.26 12.22 5.67
N MET A 37 -14.55 12.20 6.80
CA MET A 37 -14.01 13.41 7.46
C MET A 37 -12.73 14.00 6.82
N GLY A 38 -12.47 13.74 5.54
CA GLY A 38 -11.36 14.38 4.81
C GLY A 38 -9.95 13.94 5.23
N LYS A 39 -9.76 12.73 5.79
CA LYS A 39 -8.45 12.20 6.21
C LYS A 39 -7.35 12.35 5.14
N THR A 40 -7.65 11.95 3.91
CA THR A 40 -6.70 12.02 2.79
C THR A 40 -6.36 13.47 2.42
N GLU A 41 -7.31 14.39 2.54
CA GLU A 41 -7.09 15.81 2.29
C GLU A 41 -6.17 16.41 3.35
N LEU A 42 -6.44 16.10 4.62
CA LEU A 42 -5.62 16.51 5.76
C LEU A 42 -4.17 16.02 5.59
N LEU A 43 -3.95 14.75 5.24
CA LEU A 43 -2.60 14.21 5.03
C LEU A 43 -1.88 14.91 3.88
N SER A 44 -2.57 15.15 2.77
CA SER A 44 -1.99 15.82 1.59
C SER A 44 -1.59 17.27 1.91
N LEU A 45 -2.44 17.99 2.66
CA LEU A 45 -2.14 19.35 3.12
C LEU A 45 -1.00 19.38 4.14
N ARG A 46 -0.93 18.42 5.06
CA ARG A 46 0.17 18.32 6.02
C ARG A 46 1.51 18.11 5.31
N VAL A 47 1.57 17.18 4.34
CA VAL A 47 2.78 16.95 3.54
C VAL A 47 3.19 18.21 2.78
N ALA A 48 2.25 18.87 2.09
CA ALA A 48 2.52 20.12 1.40
C ALA A 48 2.98 21.23 2.37
N ASN A 49 2.47 21.25 3.59
CA ASN A 49 2.85 22.22 4.61
C ASN A 49 4.28 21.97 5.14
N ILE A 50 4.67 20.70 5.36
CA ILE A 50 6.04 20.34 5.75
C ILE A 50 7.04 20.84 4.70
N LEU A 51 6.80 20.55 3.43
CA LEU A 51 7.68 20.97 2.33
C LEU A 51 7.72 22.49 2.14
N LYS A 52 6.63 23.18 2.47
CA LYS A 52 6.56 24.65 2.38
C LYS A 52 7.25 25.35 3.54
N GLN A 53 7.20 24.79 4.75
CA GLN A 53 7.70 25.42 5.97
C GLN A 53 9.14 25.04 6.32
N THR A 54 9.69 24.02 5.68
CA THR A 54 11.01 23.46 6.00
C THR A 54 11.82 23.23 4.72
N ASP A 55 13.13 23.03 4.88
CA ASP A 55 14.01 22.61 3.79
C ASP A 55 13.99 21.08 3.56
N THR A 56 12.94 20.39 4.04
CA THR A 56 12.78 18.94 3.84
C THR A 56 12.63 18.65 2.35
N PRO A 57 13.50 17.82 1.75
CA PRO A 57 13.34 17.44 0.36
C PRO A 57 12.16 16.45 0.22
N PRO A 58 11.36 16.50 -0.87
CA PRO A 58 10.22 15.61 -1.08
C PRO A 58 10.53 14.11 -0.91
N GLU A 59 11.73 13.70 -1.30
CA GLU A 59 12.22 12.31 -1.23
C GLU A 59 12.38 11.81 0.21
N SER A 60 12.41 12.71 1.20
CA SER A 60 12.45 12.37 2.63
C SER A 60 11.07 12.12 3.25
N ILE A 61 9.99 12.23 2.48
CA ILE A 61 8.63 11.99 2.95
C ILE A 61 8.13 10.64 2.44
N LEU A 62 7.71 9.78 3.37
CA LEU A 62 7.04 8.51 3.09
C LEU A 62 5.55 8.58 3.47
N CYS A 63 4.69 8.24 2.52
CA CYS A 63 3.25 8.12 2.68
C CYS A 63 2.82 6.66 2.44
N LEU A 64 2.25 6.03 3.47
CA LEU A 64 1.77 4.64 3.40
C LEU A 64 0.24 4.56 3.41
N THR A 65 -0.29 3.66 2.59
CA THR A 65 -1.73 3.36 2.53
C THR A 65 -2.00 1.87 2.34
N PHE A 66 -3.27 1.47 2.40
CA PHE A 66 -3.69 0.07 2.23
C PHE A 66 -4.00 -0.32 0.79
N THR A 67 -4.37 0.63 -0.08
CA THR A 67 -4.79 0.35 -1.45
C THR A 67 -4.08 1.22 -2.47
N ASP A 68 -3.83 0.67 -3.66
CA ASP A 68 -3.22 1.42 -4.77
C ASP A 68 -4.11 2.60 -5.20
N SER A 69 -5.43 2.41 -5.13
CA SER A 69 -6.39 3.49 -5.39
C SER A 69 -6.21 4.67 -4.43
N ALA A 70 -5.93 4.42 -3.14
CA ALA A 70 -5.68 5.47 -2.18
C ALA A 70 -4.31 6.12 -2.40
N ALA A 71 -3.29 5.36 -2.82
CA ALA A 71 -1.96 5.89 -3.13
C ALA A 71 -2.04 6.85 -4.32
N GLN A 72 -2.69 6.41 -5.42
CA GLN A 72 -2.91 7.25 -6.59
C GLN A 72 -3.72 8.50 -6.26
N ASN A 73 -4.75 8.35 -5.44
CA ASN A 73 -5.62 9.44 -5.02
C ASN A 73 -4.89 10.48 -4.14
N MET A 74 -3.91 10.05 -3.36
CA MET A 74 -3.01 10.94 -2.60
C MET A 74 -2.01 11.64 -3.53
N LEU A 75 -1.41 10.91 -4.48
CA LEU A 75 -0.51 11.48 -5.48
C LEU A 75 -1.18 12.60 -6.29
N GLU A 76 -2.39 12.38 -6.80
CA GLU A 76 -3.12 13.41 -7.57
C GLU A 76 -3.43 14.66 -6.73
N ARG A 77 -3.72 14.50 -5.43
CA ARG A 77 -3.88 15.64 -4.53
C ARG A 77 -2.60 16.40 -4.34
N LEU A 78 -1.50 15.71 -4.04
CA LEU A 78 -0.20 16.34 -3.88
C LEU A 78 0.23 17.05 -5.16
N LYS A 79 0.02 16.45 -6.34
CA LYS A 79 0.27 17.12 -7.63
C LYS A 79 -0.50 18.44 -7.76
N SER A 80 -1.74 18.51 -7.28
CA SER A 80 -2.49 19.76 -7.29
C SER A 80 -1.95 20.82 -6.30
N LEU A 81 -1.32 20.39 -5.21
CA LEU A 81 -0.81 21.25 -4.14
C LEU A 81 0.65 21.72 -4.33
N ILE A 82 1.50 20.88 -4.90
CA ILE A 82 2.96 21.11 -5.02
C ILE A 82 3.50 20.84 -6.44
N GLY A 83 2.65 20.44 -7.38
CA GLY A 83 3.04 20.28 -8.78
C GLY A 83 3.90 19.03 -9.00
N LYS A 84 4.98 19.19 -9.78
CA LYS A 84 5.84 18.06 -10.20
C LYS A 84 6.61 17.45 -9.03
N GLU A 85 6.87 18.21 -7.96
CA GLU A 85 7.56 17.71 -6.77
C GLU A 85 6.81 16.55 -6.09
N ALA A 86 5.50 16.43 -6.31
CA ALA A 86 4.71 15.31 -5.81
C ALA A 86 5.19 13.94 -6.31
N TYR A 87 5.82 13.88 -7.49
CA TYR A 87 6.38 12.63 -8.03
C TYR A 87 7.64 12.17 -7.31
N ASN A 88 8.28 13.04 -6.53
CA ASN A 88 9.47 12.72 -5.77
C ASN A 88 9.14 12.22 -4.34
N ILE A 89 7.87 12.28 -3.93
CA ILE A 89 7.44 11.78 -2.63
C ILE A 89 7.21 10.27 -2.74
N ALA A 90 7.73 9.50 -1.78
CA ALA A 90 7.49 8.07 -1.69
C ALA A 90 6.04 7.81 -1.23
N ILE A 91 5.15 7.46 -2.16
CA ILE A 91 3.73 7.14 -1.87
C ILE A 91 3.48 5.69 -2.24
N HIS A 92 3.27 4.84 -1.23
CA HIS A 92 3.23 3.39 -1.39
C HIS A 92 2.05 2.76 -0.67
N THR A 93 1.67 1.57 -1.12
CA THR A 93 0.99 0.64 -0.22
C THR A 93 2.01 0.00 0.70
N PHE A 94 1.58 -0.57 1.83
CA PHE A 94 2.49 -1.36 2.68
C PHE A 94 3.22 -2.47 1.90
N HIS A 95 2.53 -3.12 0.96
CA HIS A 95 3.12 -4.19 0.14
C HIS A 95 4.15 -3.66 -0.86
N SER A 96 3.86 -2.55 -1.55
CA SER A 96 4.81 -1.99 -2.51
C SER A 96 6.04 -1.41 -1.82
N PHE A 97 5.87 -0.79 -0.64
CA PHE A 97 6.98 -0.31 0.17
C PHE A 97 7.86 -1.45 0.69
N ALA A 98 7.28 -2.54 1.20
CA ALA A 98 8.05 -3.70 1.65
C ALA A 98 8.83 -4.34 0.49
N THR A 99 8.20 -4.45 -0.68
CA THR A 99 8.86 -4.97 -1.89
C THR A 99 10.03 -4.09 -2.31
N GLU A 100 9.86 -2.77 -2.24
CA GLU A 100 10.92 -1.81 -2.52
C GLU A 100 12.10 -1.94 -1.55
N ILE A 101 11.84 -2.06 -0.23
CA ILE A 101 12.90 -2.30 0.77
C ILE A 101 13.69 -3.57 0.44
N ILE A 102 13.00 -4.67 0.14
CA ILE A 102 13.64 -5.95 -0.17
C ILE A 102 14.53 -5.83 -1.41
N ASN A 103 14.02 -5.19 -2.47
CA ASN A 103 14.75 -5.04 -3.72
C ASN A 103 15.97 -4.11 -3.60
N HIS A 104 15.92 -3.11 -2.71
CA HIS A 104 17.04 -2.21 -2.46
C HIS A 104 18.12 -2.82 -1.54
N ASN A 105 17.81 -3.89 -0.83
CA ASN A 105 18.68 -4.50 0.18
C ASN A 105 18.86 -6.01 -0.03
N PRO A 106 19.10 -6.49 -1.28
CA PRO A 106 19.01 -7.91 -1.63
C PRO A 106 19.98 -8.81 -0.86
N GLU A 107 21.10 -8.26 -0.41
CA GLU A 107 22.12 -8.94 0.41
C GLU A 107 21.58 -9.40 1.77
N PHE A 108 20.58 -8.72 2.32
CA PHE A 108 19.94 -9.09 3.59
C PHE A 108 18.78 -10.07 3.41
N PHE A 109 18.22 -10.13 2.21
CA PHE A 109 17.06 -10.96 1.86
C PHE A 109 17.47 -12.07 0.88
N PHE A 110 18.56 -12.78 1.17
CA PHE A 110 19.07 -13.86 0.32
C PHE A 110 17.93 -14.83 -0.09
N ASP A 111 17.84 -15.13 -1.39
CA ASP A 111 16.67 -15.71 -2.10
C ASP A 111 15.38 -14.87 -2.06
N GLY A 112 15.02 -14.26 -0.92
CA GLY A 112 13.94 -13.27 -0.72
C GLY A 112 13.80 -12.22 -1.83
N ALA A 113 14.92 -11.61 -2.23
CA ALA A 113 14.97 -10.53 -3.22
C ALA A 113 14.65 -10.95 -4.67
N LYS A 114 14.54 -12.26 -4.95
CA LYS A 114 14.11 -12.77 -6.25
C LYS A 114 12.60 -13.04 -6.31
N PHE A 115 11.90 -12.98 -5.18
CA PHE A 115 10.49 -13.31 -5.12
C PHE A 115 9.63 -12.08 -5.34
N GLN A 116 8.70 -12.19 -6.28
CA GLN A 116 7.60 -11.25 -6.42
C GLN A 116 6.35 -11.83 -5.73
N PRO A 117 5.48 -10.98 -5.15
CA PRO A 117 4.19 -11.43 -4.67
C PRO A 117 3.43 -12.19 -5.76
N ALA A 118 3.07 -13.44 -5.49
CA ALA A 118 2.35 -14.26 -6.45
C ALA A 118 0.91 -13.79 -6.59
N ASP A 119 0.53 -13.36 -7.78
CA ASP A 119 -0.87 -13.06 -8.10
C ASP A 119 -1.75 -14.33 -8.05
N ASP A 120 -3.07 -14.16 -8.15
CA ASP A 120 -4.01 -15.28 -8.04
C ASP A 120 -3.76 -16.39 -9.07
N LEU A 121 -3.34 -16.02 -10.28
CA LEU A 121 -3.10 -16.94 -11.38
C LEU A 121 -1.79 -17.70 -11.18
N GLN A 122 -0.74 -17.02 -10.72
CA GLN A 122 0.53 -17.63 -10.32
C GLN A 122 0.32 -18.58 -9.14
N GLN A 123 -0.47 -18.20 -8.14
CA GLN A 123 -0.81 -19.09 -7.03
C GLN A 123 -1.50 -20.37 -7.53
N ILE A 124 -2.47 -20.26 -8.45
CA ILE A 124 -3.13 -21.42 -9.05
C ILE A 124 -2.11 -22.29 -9.78
N LYS A 125 -1.24 -21.71 -10.62
CA LYS A 125 -0.19 -22.45 -11.34
C LYS A 125 0.75 -23.20 -10.41
N ILE A 126 1.20 -22.55 -9.34
CA ILE A 126 2.08 -23.16 -8.33
C ILE A 126 1.36 -24.35 -7.67
N LEU A 127 0.12 -24.15 -7.24
CA LEU A 127 -0.66 -25.21 -6.59
C LEU A 127 -0.97 -26.37 -7.54
N SER A 128 -1.36 -26.11 -8.79
CA SER A 128 -1.54 -27.14 -9.81
C SER A 128 -0.26 -27.96 -9.99
N LYS A 129 0.89 -27.29 -10.17
CA LYS A 129 2.18 -27.97 -10.32
C LYS A 129 2.53 -28.84 -9.10
N ILE A 130 2.22 -28.39 -7.89
CA ILE A 130 2.44 -29.18 -6.68
C ILE A 130 1.53 -30.43 -6.69
N ILE A 131 0.24 -30.25 -6.99
CA ILE A 131 -0.74 -31.33 -7.02
C ILE A 131 -0.40 -32.39 -8.08
N ASP A 132 0.00 -31.95 -9.28
CA ASP A 132 0.37 -32.83 -10.39
C ASP A 132 1.61 -33.69 -10.08
N ASN A 133 2.47 -33.24 -9.15
CA ASN A 133 3.65 -33.98 -8.70
C ASN A 133 3.40 -34.83 -7.43
N LEU A 134 2.17 -34.89 -6.91
CA LEU A 134 1.84 -35.78 -5.80
C LEU A 134 1.79 -37.24 -6.26
N LEU A 135 2.05 -38.17 -5.33
CA LEU A 135 1.91 -39.60 -5.60
C LEU A 135 0.46 -39.92 -6.03
N PRO A 136 0.24 -40.89 -6.93
CA PRO A 136 -1.10 -41.27 -7.38
C PRO A 136 -2.04 -41.72 -6.26
N SER A 137 -1.49 -42.20 -5.14
CA SER A 137 -2.23 -42.57 -3.92
C SER A 137 -2.71 -41.36 -3.12
N SER A 138 -2.25 -40.15 -3.45
CA SER A 138 -2.65 -38.94 -2.76
C SER A 138 -4.13 -38.64 -3.01
N PRO A 139 -4.94 -38.43 -1.95
CA PRO A 139 -6.33 -38.01 -2.10
C PRO A 139 -6.51 -36.69 -2.88
N LEU A 140 -5.45 -35.90 -3.02
CA LEU A 140 -5.44 -34.63 -3.76
C LEU A 140 -5.04 -34.80 -5.23
N SER A 141 -4.45 -35.94 -5.62
CA SER A 141 -4.02 -36.25 -6.99
C SER A 141 -5.16 -36.85 -7.83
N ILE A 142 -6.22 -37.36 -7.19
CA ILE A 142 -7.34 -38.02 -7.86
C ILE A 142 -8.21 -36.94 -8.56
N PRO A 143 -8.28 -36.91 -9.90
CA PRO A 143 -9.11 -35.95 -10.60
C PRO A 143 -10.59 -36.29 -10.36
N ASN A 144 -11.34 -35.37 -9.79
CA ASN A 144 -12.80 -35.49 -9.78
C ASN A 144 -13.31 -35.37 -11.22
N LYS A 145 -14.14 -36.30 -11.68
CA LYS A 145 -14.55 -36.46 -13.11
C LYS A 145 -15.14 -35.18 -13.73
N ASP A 146 -15.67 -34.28 -12.92
CA ASP A 146 -16.32 -33.05 -13.40
C ASP A 146 -15.40 -31.81 -13.39
N PHE A 147 -14.35 -31.78 -12.55
CA PHE A 147 -13.43 -30.63 -12.46
C PHE A 147 -12.04 -31.03 -11.95
N LYS A 148 -11.02 -30.98 -12.84
CA LYS A 148 -9.61 -31.33 -12.56
C LYS A 148 -8.93 -30.59 -11.39
N HIS A 149 -9.54 -29.54 -10.81
CA HIS A 149 -8.88 -28.64 -9.86
C HIS A 149 -9.73 -28.22 -8.64
N ASN A 150 -10.71 -29.04 -8.23
CA ASN A 150 -11.61 -28.69 -7.12
C ASN A 150 -10.88 -28.46 -5.78
N HIS A 151 -9.70 -29.07 -5.60
CA HIS A 151 -8.89 -28.92 -4.39
C HIS A 151 -8.17 -27.57 -4.27
N ILE A 152 -7.85 -26.90 -5.38
CA ILE A 152 -7.07 -25.65 -5.35
C ILE A 152 -7.79 -24.57 -4.55
N ARG A 153 -9.10 -24.42 -4.76
CA ARG A 153 -9.91 -23.45 -4.02
C ARG A 153 -9.91 -23.75 -2.52
N ASN A 154 -10.09 -25.01 -2.15
CA ASN A 154 -10.10 -25.45 -0.75
C ASN A 154 -8.73 -25.26 -0.08
N ILE A 155 -7.64 -25.56 -0.79
CA ILE A 155 -6.27 -25.35 -0.31
C ILE A 155 -6.01 -23.85 -0.09
N LYS A 156 -6.35 -22.99 -1.07
CA LYS A 156 -6.23 -21.53 -0.91
C LYS A 156 -7.03 -21.03 0.31
N GLN A 157 -8.25 -21.53 0.50
CA GLN A 157 -9.09 -21.18 1.65
C GLN A 157 -8.48 -21.64 2.97
N ALA A 158 -7.96 -22.87 3.04
CA ALA A 158 -7.30 -23.40 4.23
C ALA A 158 -6.05 -22.58 4.61
N ILE A 159 -5.20 -22.25 3.63
CA ILE A 159 -4.03 -21.37 3.83
C ILE A 159 -4.47 -20.01 4.36
N SER A 160 -5.51 -19.41 3.78
CA SER A 160 -6.05 -18.12 4.23
C SER A 160 -6.55 -18.18 5.67
N ASN A 161 -7.27 -19.25 6.03
CA ASN A 161 -7.77 -19.45 7.39
C ASN A 161 -6.64 -19.63 8.41
N ILE A 162 -5.56 -20.33 8.05
CA ILE A 162 -4.38 -20.49 8.91
C ILE A 162 -3.70 -19.14 9.14
N LYS A 163 -3.47 -18.37 8.07
CA LYS A 163 -2.87 -17.03 8.19
C LYS A 163 -3.65 -16.11 9.13
N LYS A 164 -4.99 -16.15 9.06
CA LYS A 164 -5.86 -15.34 9.94
C LYS A 164 -5.85 -15.75 11.41
N LYS A 165 -5.38 -16.96 11.74
CA LYS A 165 -5.30 -17.45 13.13
C LYS A 165 -3.91 -17.27 13.74
N ALA A 166 -2.89 -17.01 12.93
CA ALA A 166 -1.51 -16.85 13.37
C ALA A 166 -1.18 -15.42 13.83
N PHE A 167 -2.13 -14.49 13.71
CA PHE A 167 -2.01 -13.09 14.12
C PHE A 167 -3.27 -12.65 14.87
#